data_AF-A0A1Q8CNU9-F1
#
_entry.id   AF-A0A1Q8CNU9-F1
#
_cell.length_a   1.000
_cell.length_b   1.000
_cell.length_c   1.000
_cell.angle_alpha   90.00
_cell.angle_beta   90.00
_cell.angle_gamma   90.00
#
_symmetry.space_group_name_H-M   'P 1'
#
loop_
_entity.id
_entity.type
_entity.pdbx_description
1 polymer ?
#
loop_
_entity_poly.entity_id
_entity_poly.type
_entity_poly.pdbx_seq_one_letter_code
_entity_poly.pdbx_strand_id
1 'polypeptide(L)'
;GTTGAAAPALPAPPKPPPAPDSPGAPGAPGAPKASKEEAGELVAPVVGKASAAQTDEILPQEARAKAPTVRRQPPSRKLEPGDLVCGDCGEGNPQTRKFCSRCGSSLAEAEVVKTPWWRRLIPKRRGAKVRKSGERPTGRGRGGKSKVGQVVSTTFRTVRRVVSIVLVVAGVLYGVYAPFRGWVNDKAIAAKTTVEGIFFPTYEPVRAAEAPVSPVQLPQFPGAMALDGLTNTFWAAPVGGPREPVLEVRFGRTVDLARLIVHNGQQEAFKDRHRAQKLHLVFSTGRTADVTLQDRPDPQTLEVENGEGATSVEIHVMSTFKAVAGKEVSITEIELFEET
;
A
#
# COMPACT_ATOMS: atom_id res chain seq x y z
N GLY A 1 26.31 57.42 3.79
CA GLY A 1 27.10 56.26 4.22
C GLY A 1 26.16 55.09 4.39
N THR A 2 26.19 54.16 3.45
CA THR A 2 25.33 52.96 3.38
C THR A 2 26.07 51.79 4.00
N THR A 3 25.58 51.24 5.11
CA THR A 3 26.08 49.99 5.71
C THR A 3 25.04 48.90 5.52
N GLY A 4 25.25 48.05 4.51
CA GLY A 4 24.51 46.81 4.32
C GLY A 4 25.04 45.72 5.24
N ALA A 5 24.15 45.14 6.05
CA ALA A 5 24.45 43.97 6.87
C ALA A 5 24.25 42.71 6.02
N ALA A 6 25.34 41.97 5.78
CA ALA A 6 25.34 40.68 5.09
C ALA A 6 24.83 39.57 6.02
N ALA A 7 23.91 38.75 5.53
CA ALA A 7 23.44 37.53 6.21
C ALA A 7 24.51 36.42 6.13
N PRO A 8 24.65 35.55 7.15
CA PRO A 8 25.63 34.47 7.14
C PRO A 8 25.17 33.32 6.23
N ALA A 9 26.10 32.79 5.44
CA ALA A 9 25.88 31.64 4.57
C ALA A 9 25.74 30.33 5.38
N LEU A 10 24.76 29.51 5.02
CA LEU A 10 24.58 28.16 5.57
C LEU A 10 25.70 27.21 5.07
N PRO A 11 26.19 26.28 5.92
CA PRO A 11 27.20 25.32 5.52
C PRO A 11 26.66 24.25 4.58
N ALA A 12 27.48 23.86 3.59
CA ALA A 12 27.15 22.84 2.60
C ALA A 12 27.03 21.43 3.20
N PRO A 13 26.17 20.56 2.67
CA PRO A 13 26.01 19.18 3.16
C PRO A 13 27.26 18.33 2.86
N PRO A 14 27.60 17.35 3.73
CA PRO A 14 28.76 16.49 3.55
C PRO A 14 28.58 15.53 2.36
N LYS A 15 29.68 15.29 1.65
CA LYS A 15 29.76 14.43 0.46
C LYS A 15 29.51 12.96 0.83
N PRO A 16 28.71 12.20 0.06
CA PRO A 16 28.50 10.79 0.32
C PRO A 16 29.80 9.97 0.13
N PRO A 17 29.98 8.87 0.89
CA PRO A 17 31.16 8.03 0.79
C PRO A 17 31.21 7.29 -0.57
N PRO A 18 32.42 6.97 -1.08
CA PRO A 18 32.57 6.21 -2.31
C PRO A 18 32.03 4.79 -2.16
N ALA A 19 31.41 4.28 -3.22
CA ALA A 19 30.90 2.92 -3.30
C ALA A 19 32.06 1.89 -3.21
N PRO A 20 31.85 0.72 -2.58
CA PRO A 20 32.86 -0.33 -2.53
C PRO A 20 33.06 -0.99 -3.90
N ASP A 21 34.33 -1.18 -4.28
CA ASP A 21 34.74 -1.87 -5.49
C ASP A 21 34.21 -3.31 -5.53
N SER A 22 33.61 -3.67 -6.67
CA SER A 22 33.19 -5.05 -6.94
C SER A 22 34.43 -5.92 -7.24
N PRO A 23 34.62 -7.08 -6.58
CA PRO A 23 35.70 -7.99 -6.91
C PRO A 23 35.51 -8.56 -8.32
N GLY A 24 36.51 -8.37 -9.17
CA GLY A 24 36.55 -8.88 -10.54
C GLY A 24 36.46 -10.40 -10.61
N ALA A 25 35.77 -10.88 -11.64
CA ALA A 25 35.74 -12.30 -12.00
C ALA A 25 37.15 -12.80 -12.39
N PRO A 26 37.60 -13.98 -11.93
CA PRO A 26 38.85 -14.56 -12.40
C PRO A 26 38.72 -14.98 -13.88
N GLY A 27 39.69 -14.54 -14.69
CA GLY A 27 39.79 -14.89 -16.10
C GLY A 27 40.02 -16.38 -16.32
N ALA A 28 39.37 -16.93 -17.34
CA ALA A 28 39.60 -18.29 -17.81
C ALA A 28 41.01 -18.41 -18.43
N PRO A 29 41.81 -19.45 -18.12
CA PRO A 29 43.07 -19.68 -18.80
C PRO A 29 42.82 -20.09 -20.26
N GLY A 30 43.53 -19.43 -21.18
CA GLY A 30 43.45 -19.69 -22.62
C GLY A 30 43.97 -21.07 -22.99
N ALA A 31 43.20 -21.80 -23.79
CA ALA A 31 43.64 -23.06 -24.39
C ALA A 31 44.71 -22.78 -25.48
N PRO A 32 45.83 -23.51 -25.52
CA PRO A 32 46.81 -23.37 -26.59
C PRO A 32 46.24 -23.93 -27.91
N LYS A 33 46.36 -23.15 -28.99
CA LYS A 33 46.03 -23.61 -30.35
C LYS A 33 47.24 -24.35 -30.92
N ALA A 34 47.16 -25.68 -31.02
CA ALA A 34 48.13 -26.47 -31.76
C ALA A 34 48.07 -26.12 -33.26
N SER A 35 49.21 -25.90 -33.89
CA SER A 35 49.31 -25.57 -35.32
C SER A 35 49.26 -26.85 -36.17
N LYS A 36 48.86 -26.70 -37.45
CA LYS A 36 48.73 -27.81 -38.41
C LYS A 36 50.03 -28.61 -38.63
N GLU A 37 51.18 -28.07 -38.25
CA GLU A 37 52.48 -28.72 -38.38
C GLU A 37 52.70 -29.81 -37.31
N GLU A 38 52.18 -29.66 -36.09
CA GLU A 38 52.25 -30.71 -35.05
C GLU A 38 51.39 -31.94 -35.37
N ALA A 39 50.39 -31.80 -36.26
CA ALA A 39 49.56 -32.91 -36.71
C ALA A 39 50.23 -33.74 -37.84
N GLY A 40 51.22 -33.18 -38.54
CA GLY A 40 51.93 -33.85 -39.63
C GLY A 40 52.99 -34.85 -39.17
N GLU A 41 53.53 -34.67 -37.96
CA GLU A 41 54.64 -35.48 -37.43
C GLU A 41 54.18 -36.82 -36.81
N LEU A 42 52.87 -37.03 -36.66
CA LEU A 42 52.28 -38.26 -36.10
C LEU A 42 51.92 -39.32 -37.16
N VAL A 43 52.27 -39.13 -38.43
CA VAL A 43 51.95 -40.08 -39.51
C VAL A 43 53.22 -40.80 -39.98
N ALA A 44 53.44 -42.00 -39.45
CA ALA A 44 54.45 -42.91 -40.00
C ALA A 44 53.98 -43.54 -41.32
N PRO A 45 54.84 -43.66 -42.36
CA PRO A 45 54.47 -44.32 -43.61
C PRO A 45 54.45 -45.84 -43.43
N VAL A 46 53.31 -46.46 -43.70
CA VAL A 46 53.18 -47.93 -43.71
C VAL A 46 53.85 -48.46 -44.97
N VAL A 47 55.06 -48.99 -44.84
CA VAL A 47 55.71 -49.80 -45.87
C VAL A 47 55.40 -51.26 -45.59
N GLY A 48 54.41 -51.80 -46.28
CA GLY A 48 54.05 -53.22 -46.22
C GLY A 48 53.26 -53.62 -47.47
N LYS A 49 53.81 -54.53 -48.28
CA LYS A 49 53.15 -55.09 -49.46
C LYS A 49 51.84 -55.77 -49.03
N ALA A 50 50.72 -55.30 -49.57
CA ALA A 50 49.44 -55.99 -49.46
C ALA A 50 49.57 -57.35 -50.16
N SER A 51 49.77 -58.41 -49.37
CA SER A 51 49.49 -59.77 -49.79
C SER A 51 47.98 -59.87 -49.96
N ALA A 52 47.51 -60.10 -51.19
CA ALA A 52 46.13 -60.43 -51.48
C ALA A 52 45.80 -61.80 -50.86
N ALA A 53 45.51 -61.80 -49.56
CA ALA A 53 44.84 -62.91 -48.90
C ALA A 53 43.33 -62.70 -49.08
N GLN A 54 42.71 -63.71 -49.70
CA GLN A 54 41.29 -63.83 -50.01
C GLN A 54 40.41 -63.33 -48.84
N THR A 55 39.50 -62.41 -49.14
CA THR A 55 38.47 -61.97 -48.19
C THR A 55 37.41 -63.05 -48.10
N ASP A 56 37.47 -63.88 -47.06
CA ASP A 56 36.37 -64.77 -46.73
C ASP A 56 35.15 -63.93 -46.34
N GLU A 57 34.02 -64.21 -46.98
CA GLU A 57 32.74 -63.56 -46.74
C GLU A 57 32.26 -63.86 -45.32
N ILE A 58 32.33 -62.85 -44.44
CA ILE A 58 31.83 -62.96 -43.07
C ILE A 58 30.30 -63.00 -43.13
N LEU A 59 29.73 -64.17 -42.84
CA LEU A 59 28.29 -64.35 -42.68
C LEU A 59 27.71 -63.31 -41.70
N PRO A 60 26.50 -62.77 -41.95
CA PRO A 60 25.86 -61.81 -41.06
C PRO A 60 25.81 -62.38 -39.63
N GLN A 61 26.38 -61.65 -38.67
CA GLN A 61 26.22 -62.00 -37.26
C GLN A 61 24.73 -62.02 -36.93
N GLU A 62 24.28 -63.06 -36.21
CA GLU A 62 22.91 -63.16 -35.74
C GLU A 62 22.48 -61.85 -35.06
N ALA A 63 21.33 -61.32 -35.49
CA ALA A 63 20.78 -60.10 -34.94
C ALA A 63 20.65 -60.22 -33.42
N ARG A 64 21.50 -59.49 -32.70
CA ARG A 64 21.49 -59.48 -31.23
C ARG A 64 20.08 -59.18 -30.76
N ALA A 65 19.53 -60.05 -29.90
CA ALA A 65 18.17 -59.91 -29.39
C ALA A 65 17.95 -58.48 -28.88
N LYS A 66 16.87 -57.83 -29.36
CA LYS A 66 16.52 -56.47 -28.94
C LYS A 66 16.38 -56.45 -27.42
N ALA A 67 17.03 -55.47 -26.77
CA ALA A 67 16.90 -55.29 -25.33
C ALA A 67 15.42 -55.18 -24.95
N PRO A 68 14.99 -55.80 -23.83
CA PRO A 68 13.60 -55.76 -23.41
C PRO A 68 13.15 -54.31 -23.21
N THR A 69 11.98 -53.96 -23.76
CA THR A 69 11.36 -52.65 -23.55
C THR A 69 11.08 -52.48 -22.06
N VAL A 70 11.70 -51.47 -21.44
CA VAL A 70 11.48 -51.14 -20.03
C VAL A 70 10.01 -50.83 -19.84
N ARG A 71 9.31 -51.66 -19.07
CA ARG A 71 7.91 -51.40 -18.70
C ARG A 71 7.89 -50.42 -17.54
N ARG A 72 6.89 -49.52 -17.53
CA ARG A 72 6.62 -48.67 -16.37
C ARG A 72 6.36 -49.55 -15.15
N GLN A 73 7.06 -49.27 -14.05
CA GLN A 73 6.84 -49.93 -12.76
C GLN A 73 6.61 -48.87 -11.69
N PRO A 74 5.91 -49.19 -10.59
CA PRO A 74 5.75 -48.29 -9.46
C PRO A 74 7.11 -47.78 -8.95
N PRO A 75 7.17 -46.53 -8.49
CA PRO A 75 8.40 -45.95 -7.96
C PRO A 75 8.87 -46.73 -6.73
N SER A 76 10.19 -46.93 -6.62
CA SER A 76 10.81 -47.65 -5.51
C SER A 76 10.71 -46.92 -4.17
N ARG A 77 10.42 -45.62 -4.21
CA ARG A 77 10.28 -44.75 -3.04
C ARG A 77 8.98 -43.95 -3.08
N LYS A 78 8.58 -43.47 -1.91
CA LYS A 78 7.49 -42.51 -1.78
C LYS A 78 7.88 -41.19 -2.44
N LEU A 79 7.06 -40.74 -3.39
CA LEU A 79 7.26 -39.48 -4.09
C LEU A 79 6.98 -38.30 -3.15
N GLU A 80 7.93 -37.38 -3.07
CA GLU A 80 7.78 -36.11 -2.40
C GLU A 80 7.39 -35.00 -3.39
N PRO A 81 6.71 -33.94 -2.94
CA PRO A 81 6.39 -32.82 -3.81
C PRO A 81 7.68 -32.19 -4.39
N GLY A 82 7.73 -32.06 -5.71
CA GLY A 82 8.91 -31.59 -6.44
C GLY A 82 9.80 -32.70 -7.02
N ASP A 83 9.57 -33.97 -6.70
CA ASP A 83 10.25 -35.08 -7.37
C ASP A 83 9.86 -35.17 -8.86
N LEU A 84 10.78 -35.66 -9.69
CA LEU A 84 10.63 -35.89 -11.13
C LEU A 84 10.28 -37.36 -11.40
N VAL A 85 9.19 -37.63 -12.10
CA VAL A 85 8.79 -38.99 -12.49
C VAL A 85 9.27 -39.28 -13.91
N CYS A 86 10.10 -40.30 -14.06
CA CYS A 86 10.63 -40.72 -15.36
C CYS A 86 9.51 -41.21 -16.29
N GLY A 87 9.45 -40.68 -17.52
CA GLY A 87 8.45 -41.06 -18.52
C GLY A 87 8.57 -42.49 -19.04
N ASP A 88 9.76 -43.08 -19.05
CA ASP A 88 9.97 -44.42 -19.62
C ASP A 88 9.70 -45.52 -18.59
N CYS A 89 10.30 -45.41 -17.40
CA CYS A 89 10.23 -46.46 -16.39
C CYS A 89 9.31 -46.11 -15.20
N GLY A 90 8.94 -44.85 -14.99
CA GLY A 90 8.07 -44.43 -13.87
C GLY A 90 8.78 -44.25 -12.53
N GLU A 91 10.12 -44.23 -12.50
CA GLU A 91 10.87 -44.05 -11.24
C GLU A 91 10.85 -42.60 -10.74
N GLY A 92 10.74 -42.43 -9.42
CA GLY A 92 10.77 -41.13 -8.75
C GLY A 92 12.18 -40.63 -8.48
N ASN A 93 12.58 -39.55 -9.13
CA ASN A 93 13.92 -38.97 -9.06
C ASN A 93 13.91 -37.62 -8.30
N PRO A 94 14.95 -37.28 -7.52
CA PRO A 94 15.04 -35.97 -6.88
C PRO A 94 15.08 -34.85 -7.92
N GLN A 95 14.56 -33.67 -7.57
CA GLN A 95 14.48 -32.52 -8.48
C GLN A 95 15.83 -32.06 -9.06
N THR A 96 16.95 -32.41 -8.41
CA THR A 96 18.30 -32.06 -8.86
C THR A 96 18.89 -33.03 -9.89
N ARG A 97 18.28 -34.20 -10.15
CA ARG A 97 18.80 -35.19 -11.11
C ARG A 97 18.42 -34.87 -12.55
N LYS A 98 19.33 -35.17 -13.48
CA LYS A 98 19.16 -35.00 -14.93
C LYS A 98 18.83 -36.30 -15.68
N PHE A 99 19.19 -37.44 -15.10
CA PHE A 99 18.95 -38.78 -15.66
C PHE A 99 18.30 -39.69 -14.62
N CYS A 100 17.45 -40.61 -15.11
CA CYS A 100 16.72 -41.55 -14.28
C CYS A 100 17.66 -42.53 -13.57
N SER A 101 17.49 -42.70 -12.25
CA SER A 101 18.27 -43.63 -11.43
C SER A 101 18.07 -45.10 -11.78
N ARG A 102 17.01 -45.46 -12.51
CA ARG A 102 16.66 -46.84 -12.83
C ARG A 102 16.98 -47.24 -14.27
N CYS A 103 16.55 -46.45 -15.26
CA CYS A 103 16.74 -46.78 -16.67
C CYS A 103 17.72 -45.85 -17.41
N GLY A 104 18.24 -44.81 -16.76
CA GLY A 104 19.22 -43.89 -17.36
C GLY A 104 18.66 -42.87 -18.36
N SER A 105 17.36 -42.86 -18.65
CA SER A 105 16.77 -41.91 -19.59
C SER A 105 16.75 -40.47 -19.06
N SER A 106 16.70 -39.50 -19.99
CA SER A 106 16.73 -38.07 -19.63
C SER A 106 15.47 -37.66 -18.88
N LEU A 107 15.63 -36.83 -17.85
CA LEU A 107 14.52 -36.28 -17.06
C LEU A 107 14.16 -34.86 -17.48
N ALA A 108 14.57 -34.42 -18.67
CA ALA A 108 14.29 -33.07 -19.17
C ALA A 108 12.77 -32.83 -19.30
N GLU A 109 12.03 -33.86 -19.71
CA GLU A 109 10.58 -33.84 -19.91
C GLU A 109 9.82 -34.56 -18.79
N ALA A 110 10.49 -34.88 -17.68
CA ALA A 110 9.88 -35.62 -16.57
C ALA A 110 8.77 -34.81 -15.87
N GLU A 111 7.68 -35.48 -15.52
CA GLU A 111 6.57 -34.85 -14.81
C GLU A 111 6.96 -34.54 -13.35
N VAL A 112 6.71 -33.30 -12.92
CA VAL A 112 6.96 -32.86 -11.54
C VAL A 112 5.76 -33.19 -10.67
N VAL A 113 5.99 -33.86 -9.54
CA VAL A 113 4.95 -34.17 -8.55
C VAL A 113 4.41 -32.88 -7.93
N LYS A 114 3.15 -32.54 -8.26
CA LYS A 114 2.47 -31.32 -7.82
C LYS A 114 1.93 -31.44 -6.39
N THR A 115 2.08 -30.36 -5.61
CA THR A 115 1.37 -30.22 -4.33
C THR A 115 -0.09 -29.81 -4.59
N PRO A 116 -1.09 -30.53 -4.07
CA PRO A 116 -2.48 -30.11 -4.20
C PRO A 116 -2.73 -28.81 -3.42
N TRP A 117 -3.53 -27.91 -4.00
CA TRP A 117 -3.71 -26.52 -3.54
C TRP A 117 -4.19 -26.42 -2.08
N TRP A 118 -5.05 -27.33 -1.61
CA TRP A 118 -5.57 -27.33 -0.25
C TRP A 118 -4.47 -27.54 0.82
N ARG A 119 -3.37 -28.25 0.48
CA ARG A 119 -2.22 -28.39 1.38
C ARG A 119 -1.40 -27.10 1.52
N ARG A 120 -1.61 -26.11 0.65
CA ARG A 120 -1.01 -24.78 0.77
C ARG A 120 -1.79 -23.88 1.73
N LEU A 121 -3.10 -24.11 1.89
CA LEU A 121 -3.97 -23.33 2.77
C LEU A 121 -3.93 -23.80 4.24
N ILE A 122 -3.48 -25.03 4.49
CA ILE A 122 -3.25 -25.50 5.86
C ILE A 122 -1.89 -24.95 6.31
N PRO A 123 -1.81 -24.06 7.32
CA PRO A 123 -0.54 -23.57 7.83
C PRO A 123 0.28 -24.78 8.26
N LYS A 124 1.44 -25.00 7.61
CA LYS A 124 2.34 -26.12 7.91
C LYS A 124 2.60 -26.08 9.43
N ARG A 125 1.99 -27.00 10.19
CA ARG A 125 2.51 -27.34 11.52
C ARG A 125 4.00 -27.56 11.26
N ARG A 126 4.88 -26.92 12.05
CA ARG A 126 6.32 -27.18 11.99
C ARG A 126 6.50 -28.68 12.28
N GLY A 127 6.35 -29.51 11.25
CA GLY A 127 6.57 -30.93 11.28
C GLY A 127 8.04 -31.14 11.60
N ALA A 128 8.36 -32.30 12.17
CA ALA A 128 9.73 -32.68 12.46
C ALA A 128 10.59 -32.35 11.24
N LYS A 129 11.51 -31.38 11.38
CA LYS A 129 12.50 -31.09 10.35
C LYS A 129 13.16 -32.43 10.02
N VAL A 130 13.00 -32.91 8.79
CA VAL A 130 13.76 -34.06 8.30
C VAL A 130 15.21 -33.61 8.33
N ARG A 131 15.95 -34.10 9.33
CA ARG A 131 17.35 -33.75 9.51
C ARG A 131 18.19 -34.60 8.57
N LYS A 132 19.27 -34.04 8.03
CA LYS A 132 20.22 -34.84 7.28
C LYS A 132 20.88 -35.83 8.24
N SER A 133 21.07 -37.07 7.79
CA SER A 133 21.80 -38.08 8.56
C SER A 133 23.19 -37.54 8.89
N GLY A 134 23.56 -37.49 10.18
CA GLY A 134 24.79 -36.88 10.69
C GLY A 134 24.61 -35.53 11.41
N GLU A 135 23.43 -34.93 11.36
CA GLU A 135 23.18 -33.64 12.02
C GLU A 135 22.93 -33.83 13.53
N ARG A 136 24.00 -33.68 14.32
CA ARG A 136 23.92 -33.70 15.79
C ARG A 136 23.15 -32.47 16.28
N PRO A 137 22.13 -32.60 17.16
CA PRO A 137 21.43 -31.45 17.72
C PRO A 137 22.38 -30.58 18.54
N THR A 138 22.92 -29.53 17.93
CA THR A 138 23.55 -28.44 18.66
C THR A 138 22.44 -27.56 19.22
N GLY A 139 22.24 -27.64 20.53
CA GLY A 139 21.31 -26.78 21.25
C GLY A 139 19.95 -27.42 21.51
N ARG A 140 19.88 -28.29 22.52
CA ARG A 140 18.76 -28.19 23.46
C ARG A 140 18.91 -26.83 24.14
N GLY A 141 18.43 -25.79 23.46
CA GLY A 141 18.20 -24.49 24.08
C GLY A 141 17.16 -24.72 25.18
N ARG A 142 17.64 -24.96 26.40
CA ARG A 142 16.91 -24.80 27.65
C ARG A 142 16.67 -23.31 27.91
N GLY A 143 16.26 -22.57 26.87
CA GLY A 143 15.54 -21.32 27.04
C GLY A 143 14.13 -21.71 27.41
N GLY A 144 13.92 -22.06 28.68
CA GLY A 144 12.58 -22.21 29.21
C GLY A 144 11.84 -20.95 28.84
N LYS A 145 10.82 -21.07 27.99
CA LYS A 145 9.86 -19.97 27.81
C LYS A 145 9.49 -19.56 29.22
N SER A 146 9.60 -18.27 29.54
CA SER A 146 9.19 -17.79 30.86
C SER A 146 7.82 -18.38 31.17
N LYS A 147 7.58 -18.78 32.42
CA LYS A 147 6.27 -19.36 32.79
C LYS A 147 5.12 -18.47 32.28
N VAL A 148 5.34 -17.16 32.22
CA VAL A 148 4.48 -16.14 31.59
C VAL A 148 4.27 -16.37 30.10
N GLY A 149 5.32 -16.49 29.27
CA GLY A 149 5.17 -16.71 27.83
C GLY A 149 4.52 -18.05 27.47
N GLN A 150 4.70 -19.08 28.32
CA GLN A 150 3.99 -20.35 28.15
C GLN A 150 2.50 -20.20 28.47
N VAL A 151 2.15 -19.56 29.59
CA VAL A 151 0.75 -19.28 29.98
C VAL A 151 0.06 -18.38 28.95
N VAL A 152 0.68 -17.29 28.50
CA VAL A 152 0.12 -16.41 27.46
C VAL A 152 -0.13 -17.19 26.16
N SER A 153 0.80 -18.07 25.75
CA SER A 153 0.62 -18.84 24.52
C SER A 153 -0.45 -19.94 24.63
N THR A 154 -0.62 -20.55 25.79
CA THR A 154 -1.67 -21.54 26.04
C THR A 154 -3.03 -20.87 26.18
N THR A 155 -3.11 -19.76 26.92
CA THR A 155 -4.33 -18.97 27.08
C THR A 155 -4.78 -18.40 25.74
N PHE A 156 -3.88 -17.83 24.95
CA PHE A 156 -4.20 -17.34 23.61
C PHE A 156 -4.70 -18.45 22.67
N ARG A 157 -4.12 -19.65 22.73
CA ARG A 157 -4.62 -20.79 21.93
C ARG A 157 -6.00 -21.24 22.37
N THR A 158 -6.25 -21.30 23.67
CA THR A 158 -7.55 -21.68 24.23
C THR A 158 -8.59 -20.63 23.87
N VAL A 159 -8.30 -19.34 24.09
CA VAL A 159 -9.17 -18.21 23.70
C VAL A 159 -9.46 -18.26 22.21
N ARG A 160 -8.45 -18.38 21.35
CA ARG A 160 -8.66 -18.47 19.90
C ARG A 160 -9.53 -19.67 19.52
N ARG A 161 -9.35 -20.81 20.18
CA ARG A 161 -10.14 -22.03 19.91
C ARG A 161 -11.60 -21.83 20.34
N VAL A 162 -11.82 -21.26 21.52
CA VAL A 162 -13.16 -20.94 22.02
C VAL A 162 -13.84 -19.93 21.09
N VAL A 163 -13.17 -18.84 20.73
CA VAL A 163 -13.68 -17.85 19.77
C VAL A 163 -13.99 -18.50 18.41
N SER A 164 -13.12 -19.38 17.91
CA SER A 164 -13.37 -20.09 16.65
C SER A 164 -14.63 -20.97 16.72
N ILE A 165 -14.83 -21.68 17.82
CA ILE A 165 -16.03 -22.51 18.04
C ILE A 165 -17.26 -21.63 18.10
N VAL A 166 -17.21 -20.54 18.87
CA VAL A 166 -18.31 -19.57 18.97
C VAL A 166 -18.67 -19.00 17.59
N LEU A 167 -17.68 -18.63 16.78
CA LEU A 167 -17.91 -18.12 15.42
C LEU A 167 -18.55 -19.16 14.50
N VAL A 168 -18.13 -20.44 14.59
CA VAL A 168 -18.76 -21.52 13.82
C VAL A 168 -20.21 -21.73 14.26
N VAL A 169 -20.47 -21.79 15.56
CA VAL A 169 -21.82 -21.94 16.12
C VAL A 169 -22.70 -20.76 15.75
N ALA A 170 -22.20 -19.53 15.86
CA ALA A 170 -22.89 -18.31 15.44
C ALA A 170 -23.16 -18.30 13.93
N GLY A 171 -22.22 -18.76 13.10
CA GLY A 171 -22.41 -18.89 11.66
C GLY A 171 -23.50 -19.91 11.29
N VAL A 172 -23.54 -21.04 11.99
CA VAL A 172 -24.64 -22.02 11.84
C VAL A 172 -25.96 -21.39 12.28
N LEU A 173 -26.04 -20.80 13.48
CA LEU A 173 -27.23 -20.09 13.98
C LEU A 173 -27.72 -19.03 12.99
N TYR A 174 -26.82 -18.25 12.40
CA TYR A 174 -27.15 -17.26 11.37
C TYR A 174 -27.77 -17.92 10.13
N GLY A 175 -27.25 -19.07 9.71
CA GLY A 175 -27.77 -19.84 8.58
C GLY A 175 -29.14 -20.48 8.82
N VAL A 176 -29.44 -20.95 10.05
CA VAL A 176 -30.66 -21.75 10.32
C VAL A 176 -31.73 -21.04 11.16
N TYR A 177 -31.41 -19.96 11.87
CA TYR A 177 -32.32 -19.29 12.79
C TYR A 177 -32.55 -17.82 12.40
N ALA A 178 -33.71 -17.56 11.77
CA ALA A 178 -34.06 -16.25 11.22
C ALA A 178 -34.04 -15.08 12.24
N PRO A 179 -34.53 -15.22 13.49
CA PRO A 179 -34.48 -14.14 14.47
C PRO A 179 -33.05 -13.69 14.82
N PHE A 180 -32.12 -14.64 14.96
CA PHE A 180 -30.72 -14.32 15.22
C PHE A 180 -30.04 -13.68 14.00
N ARG A 181 -30.38 -14.12 12.79
CA ARG A 181 -29.92 -13.48 11.55
C ARG A 181 -30.33 -12.01 11.48
N GLY A 182 -31.61 -11.72 11.75
CA GLY A 182 -32.13 -10.34 11.80
C GLY A 182 -31.37 -9.49 12.81
N TRP A 183 -31.26 -9.97 14.05
CA TRP A 183 -30.52 -9.27 15.11
C TRP A 183 -29.05 -9.00 14.75
N VAL A 184 -28.33 -9.97 14.17
CA VAL A 184 -26.94 -9.77 13.72
C VAL A 184 -26.87 -8.72 12.60
N ASN A 185 -27.78 -8.79 11.62
CA ASN A 185 -27.81 -7.84 10.51
C ASN A 185 -28.12 -6.41 11.00
N ASP A 186 -29.07 -6.23 11.92
CA ASP A 186 -29.40 -4.92 12.48
C ASP A 186 -28.19 -4.32 13.21
N LYS A 187 -27.47 -5.12 14.00
CA LYS A 187 -26.24 -4.70 14.68
C LYS A 187 -25.10 -4.42 13.70
N ALA A 188 -24.97 -5.21 12.64
CA ALA A 188 -23.95 -5.03 11.62
C ALA A 188 -24.20 -3.77 10.78
N ILE A 189 -25.46 -3.48 10.43
CA ILE A 189 -25.86 -2.27 9.71
C ILE A 189 -25.64 -1.05 10.60
N ALA A 190 -26.09 -1.07 11.87
CA ALA A 190 -25.85 0.01 12.82
C ALA A 190 -24.35 0.28 13.01
N ALA A 191 -23.54 -0.76 13.16
CA ALA A 191 -22.09 -0.63 13.26
C ALA A 191 -21.47 -0.07 11.96
N LYS A 192 -21.95 -0.50 10.79
CA LYS A 192 -21.52 0.02 9.50
C LYS A 192 -21.85 1.49 9.35
N THR A 193 -23.07 1.92 9.68
CA THR A 193 -23.47 3.35 9.60
C THR A 193 -22.71 4.21 10.60
N THR A 194 -22.43 3.71 11.82
CA THR A 194 -21.59 4.44 12.78
C THR A 194 -20.14 4.58 12.27
N VAL A 195 -19.57 3.51 11.70
CA VAL A 195 -18.21 3.55 11.14
C VAL A 195 -18.18 4.42 9.88
N GLU A 196 -19.17 4.34 9.00
CA GLU A 196 -19.26 5.18 7.81
C GLU A 196 -19.46 6.65 8.17
N GLY A 197 -20.25 7.00 9.18
CA GLY A 197 -20.35 8.39 9.65
C GLY A 197 -19.04 8.93 10.22
N ILE A 198 -18.27 8.10 10.94
CA ILE A 198 -16.95 8.50 11.47
C ILE A 198 -15.90 8.69 10.37
N PHE A 199 -15.94 7.89 9.30
CA PHE A 199 -14.92 7.91 8.25
C PHE A 199 -15.33 8.67 6.97
N PHE A 200 -16.63 8.87 6.76
CA PHE A 200 -17.23 9.53 5.59
C PHE A 200 -18.42 10.40 6.04
N PRO A 201 -18.16 11.48 6.80
CA PRO A 201 -19.21 12.43 7.16
C PRO A 201 -19.86 13.02 5.90
N THR A 202 -21.20 13.07 5.90
CA THR A 202 -21.97 13.68 4.81
C THR A 202 -22.23 15.13 5.17
N TYR A 203 -22.10 16.02 4.18
CA TYR A 203 -22.24 17.45 4.39
C TYR A 203 -23.35 18.02 3.52
N GLU A 204 -24.30 18.70 4.15
CA GLU A 204 -25.40 19.38 3.46
C GLU A 204 -25.25 20.90 3.55
N PRO A 205 -25.53 21.64 2.46
CA PRO A 205 -25.41 23.09 2.46
C PRO A 205 -26.49 23.74 3.35
N VAL A 206 -26.04 24.64 4.23
CA VAL A 206 -26.89 25.46 5.10
C VAL A 206 -27.05 26.84 4.50
N ARG A 207 -28.29 27.31 4.40
CA ARG A 207 -28.61 28.66 3.94
C ARG A 207 -29.00 29.56 5.11
N ALA A 208 -28.60 30.82 5.03
CA ALA A 208 -29.08 31.83 5.96
C ALA A 208 -30.61 32.01 5.81
N ALA A 209 -31.31 32.21 6.92
CA ALA A 209 -32.75 32.51 6.90
C ALA A 209 -33.04 33.95 6.45
N GLU A 210 -32.09 34.84 6.66
CA GLU A 210 -32.17 36.27 6.36
C GLU A 210 -30.85 36.72 5.72
N ALA A 211 -30.87 37.89 5.07
CA ALA A 211 -29.65 38.47 4.52
C ALA A 211 -28.62 38.72 5.64
N PRO A 212 -27.37 38.27 5.49
CA PRO A 212 -26.31 38.52 6.47
C PRO A 212 -26.12 40.00 6.74
N VAL A 213 -25.87 40.34 8.00
CA VAL A 213 -25.66 41.72 8.44
C VAL A 213 -24.20 41.92 8.79
N SER A 214 -23.61 43.04 8.39
CA SER A 214 -22.28 43.45 8.82
C SER A 214 -22.31 44.87 9.38
N PRO A 215 -21.97 45.08 10.66
CA PRO A 215 -21.88 46.42 11.26
C PRO A 215 -20.76 47.28 10.66
N VAL A 216 -19.73 46.66 10.07
CA VAL A 216 -18.57 47.32 9.47
C VAL A 216 -18.45 46.84 8.03
N GLN A 217 -18.88 47.67 7.08
CA GLN A 217 -18.90 47.33 5.67
C GLN A 217 -18.78 48.58 4.79
N LEU A 218 -18.38 48.39 3.53
CA LEU A 218 -18.50 49.41 2.50
C LEU A 218 -19.93 49.40 1.94
N PRO A 219 -20.59 50.57 1.78
CA PRO A 219 -21.98 50.64 1.32
C PRO A 219 -22.26 49.90 0.01
N GLN A 220 -21.30 49.92 -0.92
CA GLN A 220 -21.42 49.27 -2.22
C GLN A 220 -21.09 47.76 -2.22
N PHE A 221 -20.51 47.24 -1.13
CA PHE A 221 -20.09 45.85 -0.98
C PHE A 221 -20.58 45.28 0.36
N PRO A 222 -21.92 45.21 0.57
CA PRO A 222 -22.50 44.83 1.86
C PRO A 222 -22.26 43.35 2.19
N GLY A 223 -22.41 42.99 3.47
CA GLY A 223 -22.18 41.64 3.98
C GLY A 223 -23.01 40.55 3.31
N ALA A 224 -24.21 40.89 2.81
CA ALA A 224 -25.06 39.96 2.08
C ALA A 224 -24.40 39.39 0.81
N MET A 225 -23.45 40.10 0.20
CA MET A 225 -22.73 39.61 -0.98
C MET A 225 -21.75 38.48 -0.68
N ALA A 226 -21.45 38.20 0.59
CA ALA A 226 -20.59 37.07 0.95
C ALA A 226 -21.34 35.75 1.08
N LEU A 227 -22.67 35.73 0.96
CA LEU A 227 -23.49 34.50 1.06
C LEU A 227 -24.60 34.50 -0.02
N ASP A 228 -24.38 35.17 -1.15
CA ASP A 228 -25.37 35.31 -2.21
C ASP A 228 -25.27 34.20 -3.28
N GLY A 229 -24.27 33.33 -3.19
CA GLY A 229 -24.01 32.24 -4.13
C GLY A 229 -23.37 32.69 -5.44
N LEU A 230 -22.88 33.92 -5.53
CA LEU A 230 -22.25 34.48 -6.71
C LEU A 230 -20.74 34.64 -6.49
N THR A 231 -19.96 34.39 -7.55
CA THR A 231 -18.49 34.48 -7.48
C THR A 231 -17.94 35.79 -8.03
N ASN A 232 -18.81 36.68 -8.51
CA ASN A 232 -18.48 37.98 -9.09
C ASN A 232 -18.93 39.17 -8.23
N THR A 233 -19.59 38.91 -7.11
CA THR A 233 -19.89 39.87 -6.04
C THR A 233 -18.95 39.62 -4.87
N PHE A 234 -18.84 40.56 -3.94
CA PHE A 234 -18.04 40.38 -2.74
C PHE A 234 -18.49 41.33 -1.63
N TRP A 235 -18.36 40.88 -0.40
CA TRP A 235 -18.37 41.76 0.77
C TRP A 235 -17.02 42.46 0.91
N ALA A 236 -17.03 43.73 1.33
CA ALA A 236 -15.82 44.41 1.75
C ALA A 236 -16.02 45.27 3.00
N ALA A 237 -14.99 45.31 3.84
CA ALA A 237 -15.02 46.03 5.11
C ALA A 237 -13.67 46.67 5.46
N PRO A 238 -13.65 47.91 5.97
CA PRO A 238 -12.41 48.55 6.41
C PRO A 238 -11.78 47.78 7.58
N VAL A 239 -10.46 47.58 7.55
CA VAL A 239 -9.70 46.98 8.66
C VAL A 239 -8.88 48.03 9.40
N GLY A 240 -8.57 47.77 10.68
CA GLY A 240 -7.78 48.67 11.52
C GLY A 240 -8.56 49.89 12.04
N GLY A 241 -9.89 49.88 11.91
CA GLY A 241 -10.78 50.84 12.55
C GLY A 241 -11.11 50.46 14.01
N PRO A 242 -12.00 51.22 14.68
CA PRO A 242 -12.37 50.98 16.08
C PRO A 242 -13.21 49.71 16.31
N ARG A 243 -13.73 49.10 15.24
CA ARG A 243 -14.49 47.85 15.26
C ARG A 243 -13.90 46.90 14.22
N GLU A 244 -13.91 45.62 14.55
CA GLU A 244 -13.45 44.57 13.65
C GLU A 244 -14.56 44.22 12.63
N PRO A 245 -14.21 43.83 11.39
CA PRO A 245 -15.18 43.31 10.45
C PRO A 245 -15.79 41.99 10.91
N VAL A 246 -17.12 41.94 10.93
CA VAL A 246 -17.89 40.75 11.31
C VAL A 246 -19.07 40.57 10.36
N LEU A 247 -19.38 39.31 10.02
CA LEU A 247 -20.62 38.90 9.35
C LEU A 247 -21.50 38.15 10.34
N GLU A 248 -22.71 38.64 10.55
CA GLU A 248 -23.74 38.00 11.37
C GLU A 248 -24.68 37.20 10.46
N VAL A 249 -24.70 35.88 10.66
CA VAL A 249 -25.52 34.95 9.88
C VAL A 249 -26.51 34.25 10.80
N ARG A 250 -27.80 34.28 10.44
CA ARG A 250 -28.89 33.63 11.18
C ARG A 250 -29.45 32.45 10.40
N PHE A 251 -29.67 31.34 11.08
CA PHE A 251 -30.25 30.13 10.51
C PHE A 251 -31.73 30.01 10.87
N GLY A 252 -32.53 29.47 9.96
CA GLY A 252 -33.98 29.29 10.17
C GLY A 252 -34.32 28.11 11.08
N ARG A 253 -33.31 27.31 11.42
CA ARG A 253 -33.39 26.14 12.28
C ARG A 253 -32.05 25.98 13.01
N THR A 254 -32.04 25.08 13.98
CA THR A 254 -30.81 24.55 14.55
C THR A 254 -30.04 23.77 13.49
N VAL A 255 -28.73 24.01 13.39
CA VAL A 255 -27.81 23.35 12.44
C VAL A 255 -26.57 22.86 13.17
N ASP A 256 -25.96 21.79 12.65
CA ASP A 256 -24.71 21.24 13.15
C ASP A 256 -23.55 21.64 12.23
N LEU A 257 -23.15 22.92 12.30
CA LEU A 257 -22.18 23.48 11.36
C LEU A 257 -20.79 22.84 11.54
N ALA A 258 -20.30 22.20 10.48
CA ALA A 258 -19.08 21.40 10.53
C ALA A 258 -18.07 21.77 9.45
N ARG A 259 -18.49 22.54 8.43
CA ARG A 259 -17.63 22.92 7.32
C ARG A 259 -18.03 24.25 6.72
N LEU A 260 -17.03 24.94 6.18
CA LEU A 260 -17.22 26.12 5.36
C LEU A 260 -16.38 26.04 4.08
N ILE A 261 -16.84 26.65 3.00
CA ILE A 261 -16.03 26.92 1.81
C ILE A 261 -15.95 28.44 1.66
N VAL A 262 -14.73 28.98 1.63
CA VAL A 262 -14.52 30.43 1.45
C VAL A 262 -13.85 30.71 0.12
N HIS A 263 -14.47 31.59 -0.66
CA HIS A 263 -13.86 32.30 -1.77
C HIS A 263 -13.26 33.60 -1.25
N ASN A 264 -11.95 33.57 -0.96
CA ASN A 264 -11.27 34.65 -0.28
C ASN A 264 -10.94 35.82 -1.24
N GLY A 265 -10.91 37.05 -0.72
CA GLY A 265 -10.62 38.24 -1.52
C GLY A 265 -11.70 38.56 -2.54
N GLN A 266 -11.35 39.42 -3.51
CA GLN A 266 -12.14 39.70 -4.72
C GLN A 266 -11.56 38.85 -5.87
N GLN A 267 -12.32 37.94 -6.47
CA GLN A 267 -11.78 36.95 -7.42
C GLN A 267 -10.96 37.55 -8.59
N GLU A 268 -11.57 38.43 -9.40
CA GLU A 268 -10.91 39.01 -10.58
C GLU A 268 -9.74 39.95 -10.23
N ALA A 269 -9.75 40.50 -9.02
CA ALA A 269 -8.79 41.48 -8.54
C ALA A 269 -8.20 41.06 -7.18
N PHE A 270 -7.78 39.79 -7.08
CA PHE A 270 -7.43 39.13 -5.83
C PHE A 270 -6.41 39.91 -4.98
N LYS A 271 -5.51 40.65 -5.63
CA LYS A 271 -4.44 41.41 -4.95
C LYS A 271 -4.83 42.82 -4.52
N ASP A 272 -5.97 43.35 -4.97
CA ASP A 272 -6.32 44.76 -4.83
C ASP A 272 -6.74 45.12 -3.41
N ARG A 273 -7.46 44.23 -2.72
CA ARG A 273 -7.98 44.41 -1.35
C ARG A 273 -7.39 43.39 -0.40
N HIS A 274 -7.37 43.66 0.90
CA HIS A 274 -6.93 42.66 1.87
C HIS A 274 -7.77 41.38 1.75
N ARG A 275 -7.16 40.23 2.04
CA ARG A 275 -7.83 38.92 2.07
C ARG A 275 -7.82 38.41 3.50
N ALA A 276 -8.87 37.70 3.90
CA ALA A 276 -8.93 37.13 5.24
C ALA A 276 -7.81 36.09 5.42
N GLN A 277 -7.12 36.12 6.55
CA GLN A 277 -6.12 35.11 6.93
C GLN A 277 -6.67 34.23 8.04
N LYS A 278 -7.33 34.81 9.03
CA LYS A 278 -7.94 34.08 10.14
C LYS A 278 -9.36 34.57 10.38
N LEU A 279 -10.30 33.64 10.42
CA LEU A 279 -11.68 33.91 10.83
C LEU A 279 -11.93 33.28 12.20
N HIS A 280 -12.60 34.02 13.06
CA HIS A 280 -13.08 33.55 14.35
C HIS A 280 -14.59 33.46 14.32
N LEU A 281 -15.11 32.26 14.51
CA LEU A 281 -16.53 31.96 14.51
C LEU A 281 -17.03 31.95 15.95
N VAL A 282 -18.11 32.69 16.22
CA VAL A 282 -18.83 32.68 17.49
C VAL A 282 -20.24 32.19 17.26
N PHE A 283 -20.59 31.04 17.84
CA PHE A 283 -21.90 30.43 17.70
C PHE A 283 -22.89 30.95 18.74
N SER A 284 -24.20 30.90 18.43
CA SER A 284 -25.24 31.23 19.40
C SER A 284 -25.23 30.35 20.66
N THR A 285 -24.57 29.19 20.61
CA THR A 285 -24.33 28.31 21.76
C THR A 285 -23.28 28.85 22.73
N GLY A 286 -22.58 29.94 22.38
CA GLY A 286 -21.45 30.51 23.11
C GLY A 286 -20.11 29.81 22.85
N ARG A 287 -20.11 28.79 21.99
CA ARG A 287 -18.89 28.10 21.56
C ARG A 287 -18.23 28.84 20.40
N THR A 288 -16.95 28.57 20.19
CA THR A 288 -16.15 29.25 19.17
C THR A 288 -15.29 28.29 18.37
N ALA A 289 -14.88 28.73 17.19
CA ALA A 289 -13.93 28.03 16.32
C ALA A 289 -13.06 29.02 15.56
N ASP A 290 -11.81 28.64 15.32
CA ASP A 290 -10.89 29.41 14.50
C ASP A 290 -10.60 28.66 13.21
N VAL A 291 -10.71 29.35 12.07
CA VAL A 291 -10.27 28.80 10.78
C VAL A 291 -9.19 29.69 10.17
N THR A 292 -8.20 29.07 9.55
CA THR A 292 -7.08 29.77 8.91
C THR A 292 -7.12 29.54 7.41
N LEU A 293 -7.05 30.63 6.65
CA LEU A 293 -7.07 30.63 5.20
C LEU A 293 -5.65 30.77 4.66
N GLN A 294 -5.45 30.21 3.47
CA GLN A 294 -4.25 30.40 2.67
C GLN A 294 -4.43 31.62 1.75
N ASP A 295 -3.33 32.27 1.39
CA ASP A 295 -3.35 33.43 0.48
C ASP A 295 -3.42 32.98 -0.99
N ARG A 296 -4.56 32.40 -1.38
CA ARG A 296 -4.84 31.92 -2.74
C ARG A 296 -6.29 32.24 -3.16
N PRO A 297 -6.52 32.48 -4.47
CA PRO A 297 -7.85 32.84 -4.98
C PRO A 297 -8.83 31.66 -5.02
N ASP A 298 -8.30 30.42 -5.09
CA ASP A 298 -9.11 29.21 -5.18
C ASP A 298 -10.01 29.03 -3.94
N PRO A 299 -11.19 28.39 -4.12
CA PRO A 299 -12.09 28.08 -3.00
C PRO A 299 -11.39 27.21 -1.96
N GLN A 300 -11.63 27.49 -0.68
CA GLN A 300 -10.97 26.78 0.42
C GLN A 300 -12.00 26.14 1.33
N THR A 301 -12.02 24.81 1.33
CA THR A 301 -12.79 24.03 2.29
C THR A 301 -12.06 23.97 3.62
N LEU A 302 -12.70 24.44 4.69
CA LEU A 302 -12.18 24.44 6.05
C LEU A 302 -13.16 23.70 6.96
N GLU A 303 -12.61 22.93 7.89
CA GLU A 303 -13.38 22.28 8.95
C GLU A 303 -13.74 23.30 10.02
N VAL A 304 -14.93 23.15 10.58
CA VAL A 304 -15.46 24.01 11.63
C VAL A 304 -15.73 23.14 12.85
N GLU A 305 -15.05 23.44 13.93
CA GLU A 305 -15.25 22.76 15.20
C GLU A 305 -16.40 23.42 15.99
N ASN A 306 -17.00 22.69 16.94
CA ASN A 306 -17.94 23.22 17.93
C ASN A 306 -19.22 23.92 17.40
N GLY A 307 -19.57 23.70 16.13
CA GLY A 307 -20.73 24.32 15.50
C GLY A 307 -22.05 23.58 15.72
N GLU A 308 -22.08 22.54 16.56
CA GLU A 308 -23.30 21.76 16.81
C GLU A 308 -24.38 22.61 17.50
N GLY A 309 -25.64 22.42 17.11
CA GLY A 309 -26.77 23.07 17.75
C GLY A 309 -26.85 24.59 17.53
N ALA A 310 -26.13 25.16 16.55
CA ALA A 310 -26.10 26.60 16.32
C ALA A 310 -27.38 27.10 15.62
N THR A 311 -27.83 28.29 16.00
CA THR A 311 -28.94 29.03 15.36
C THR A 311 -28.48 30.33 14.70
N SER A 312 -27.28 30.79 15.04
CA SER A 312 -26.57 31.85 14.35
C SER A 312 -25.07 31.65 14.50
N VAL A 313 -24.31 32.28 13.61
CA VAL A 313 -22.86 32.39 13.69
C VAL A 313 -22.44 33.82 13.38
N GLU A 314 -21.53 34.35 14.19
CA GLU A 314 -20.80 35.59 13.89
C GLU A 314 -19.41 35.19 13.36
N ILE A 315 -19.05 35.68 12.17
CA ILE A 315 -17.78 35.38 11.51
C ILE A 315 -16.92 36.63 11.54
N HIS A 316 -15.98 36.67 12.48
CA HIS A 316 -15.09 37.80 12.72
C HIS A 316 -13.79 37.65 11.93
N VAL A 317 -13.33 38.72 11.27
CA VAL A 317 -12.04 38.74 10.57
C VAL A 317 -10.93 39.17 11.53
N MET A 318 -10.16 38.22 12.04
CA MET A 318 -9.11 38.47 13.05
C MET A 318 -7.80 38.97 12.45
N SER A 319 -7.43 38.45 11.28
CA SER A 319 -6.21 38.88 10.59
C SER A 319 -6.35 38.79 9.08
N THR A 320 -5.48 39.48 8.36
CA THR A 320 -5.54 39.59 6.90
C THR A 320 -4.17 39.47 6.23
N PHE A 321 -4.17 38.91 5.03
CA PHE A 321 -3.09 39.10 4.07
C PHE A 321 -3.23 40.51 3.48
N LYS A 322 -2.20 41.35 3.66
CA LYS A 322 -2.23 42.77 3.29
C LYS A 322 -2.09 42.98 1.79
N ALA A 323 -2.89 43.88 1.24
CA ALA A 323 -2.78 44.35 -0.14
C ALA A 323 -1.83 45.53 -0.22
N VAL A 324 -1.29 45.76 -1.42
CA VAL A 324 -0.46 46.94 -1.69
C VAL A 324 -1.33 48.19 -1.86
N ALA A 325 -2.53 48.04 -2.45
CA ALA A 325 -3.39 49.16 -2.82
C ALA A 325 -4.53 49.40 -1.81
N GLY A 326 -5.44 48.44 -1.66
CA GLY A 326 -6.65 48.56 -0.83
C GLY A 326 -6.37 48.37 0.65
N LYS A 327 -7.21 49.00 1.49
CA LYS A 327 -7.12 48.98 2.96
C LYS A 327 -8.28 48.21 3.62
N GLU A 328 -9.16 47.64 2.81
CA GLU A 328 -10.33 46.90 3.24
C GLU A 328 -10.11 45.41 3.02
N VAL A 329 -10.64 44.58 3.90
CA VAL A 329 -10.76 43.14 3.64
C VAL A 329 -11.91 42.89 2.68
N SER A 330 -11.77 41.86 1.86
CA SER A 330 -12.84 41.37 0.98
C SER A 330 -12.97 39.85 1.06
N ILE A 331 -14.20 39.37 0.95
CA ILE A 331 -14.56 37.96 0.81
C ILE A 331 -15.64 37.89 -0.27
N THR A 332 -15.42 37.04 -1.27
CA THR A 332 -16.35 36.84 -2.39
C THR A 332 -17.56 36.05 -1.93
N GLU A 333 -17.35 34.88 -1.33
CA GLU A 333 -18.44 33.98 -0.94
C GLU A 333 -18.00 33.10 0.26
N ILE A 334 -18.96 32.76 1.11
CA ILE A 334 -18.86 31.85 2.24
C ILE A 334 -20.04 30.87 2.15
N GLU A 335 -19.75 29.63 1.80
CA GLU A 335 -20.73 28.55 1.84
C GLU A 335 -20.60 27.81 3.18
N LEU A 336 -21.72 27.52 3.81
CA LEU A 336 -21.82 26.89 5.12
C LEU A 336 -22.41 25.49 4.97
N PHE A 337 -21.87 24.52 5.70
CA PHE A 337 -22.32 23.13 5.63
C PHE A 337 -22.45 22.50 7.01
N GLU A 338 -23.53 21.75 7.21
CA GLU A 338 -23.73 20.94 8.40
C GLU A 338 -23.36 19.48 8.16
N GLU A 339 -22.96 18.79 9.22
CA GLU A 339 -22.74 17.35 9.23
C GLU A 339 -24.04 16.61 9.54
N THR A 340 -24.38 15.62 8.70
CA THR A 340 -25.61 14.80 8.80
C THR A 340 -25.29 13.32 8.98
#